data_AF-A0A8B6DNV0-F1
#
_entry.id   AF-A0A8B6DNV0-F1
#
_cell.length_a   1.000
_cell.length_b   1.000
_cell.length_c   1.000
_cell.angle_alpha   90.00
_cell.angle_beta   90.00
_cell.angle_gamma   90.00
#
_symmetry.space_group_name_H-M   'P 1'
#
loop_
_entity.id
_entity.type
_entity.pdbx_description
1 polymer ?
#
loop_
_entity_poly.entity_id
_entity_poly.type
_entity_poly.pdbx_seq_one_letter_code
_entity_poly.pdbx_strand_id
1 'polypeptide(L)'
;MLQIHFVLNTECLFNLVLVVYILQALQIYFYFVDFKTFDENQIADFDYAQFGKSKTIDCCAHNVSRILWYFWNKQYPEWRLFPWEPYCSICDNRPRLEDNNQTLLIMETGKEHSGIYRCIAMSQNNSIAEHNTTIEVFSCTERQTPLYIAPQDKYVSIGDTVTFYCAGDFGCTIDKFRQVGWYDENYDFINNSRYSTSYAEKYGETYVEVSLTITDTRESDFNKTFICLVSSPADYQYFEVHILKKPPACTERQTPLYIAPQDKYSSIGDTVTFFCAGDFGCTIDKFRQVGWYDENYDFINNSRYSTSYVEKYGETYVEVNLTITDTRESDFNKTFICNVSSTADYQYFEVHIFKKRTTVTIINTTTTKKMHLQPGVIVSMIASGIVIVIGLLLLLFRPGVMLFILSRIPCGTTDKGSKNFHALILHEDECEDRKLAEQLKTNLEEDAYDVIMSSDVKGGQDNLRALGDFSQKSASLIIIYPTKSCSEIFPIEISSAQPYFKPNRITVIIKRRGIENRVEALKYRYFKKITWPDKGVCTPFKETNFYSKLKLRMPRSSRNTRCCKCCKLNVSSTYSVHIQEQSYSTQSPMITTGIQLIKIP
;
A
#
# COMPACT_ATOMS: atom_id res chain seq x y z
N MET A 1 -52.98 -61.29 -21.12
CA MET A 1 -52.60 -59.86 -21.03
C MET A 1 -51.34 -59.67 -21.85
N LEU A 2 -51.42 -58.76 -22.82
CA LEU A 2 -50.39 -58.27 -23.75
C LEU A 2 -49.48 -59.30 -24.45
N GLN A 3 -49.87 -59.59 -25.69
CA GLN A 3 -49.05 -60.19 -26.73
C GLN A 3 -49.05 -59.17 -27.88
N ILE A 4 -47.89 -58.59 -28.24
CA ILE A 4 -47.72 -57.91 -29.54
C ILE A 4 -46.35 -58.32 -30.09
N HIS A 5 -46.41 -59.10 -31.16
CA HIS A 5 -45.31 -59.42 -32.07
C HIS A 5 -44.91 -58.15 -32.85
N PHE A 6 -43.61 -57.88 -32.94
CA PHE A 6 -43.07 -57.06 -34.02
C PHE A 6 -42.38 -57.95 -35.03
N VAL A 7 -42.91 -57.91 -36.26
CA VAL A 7 -42.33 -58.48 -37.48
C VAL A 7 -41.12 -57.63 -37.84
N LEU A 8 -39.92 -58.21 -37.80
CA LEU A 8 -38.68 -57.56 -38.22
C LEU A 8 -38.59 -57.61 -39.75
N ASN A 9 -38.65 -56.42 -40.36
CA ASN A 9 -38.50 -56.21 -41.79
C ASN A 9 -37.01 -56.28 -42.15
N THR A 10 -36.65 -57.17 -43.07
CA THR A 10 -35.26 -57.56 -43.41
C THR A 10 -34.44 -56.46 -44.11
N GLU A 11 -35.04 -55.34 -44.45
CA GLU A 11 -34.34 -54.22 -45.12
C GLU A 11 -33.65 -53.23 -44.15
N CYS A 12 -33.94 -53.29 -42.84
CA CYS A 12 -33.26 -52.44 -41.86
C CYS A 12 -31.90 -53.00 -41.39
N LEU A 13 -31.72 -54.33 -41.47
CA LEU A 13 -30.46 -54.98 -41.07
C LEU A 13 -29.33 -54.72 -42.07
N PHE A 14 -29.64 -54.53 -43.36
CA PHE A 14 -28.63 -54.22 -44.36
C PHE A 14 -28.05 -52.81 -44.21
N ASN A 15 -28.89 -51.83 -43.84
CA ASN A 15 -28.42 -50.46 -43.60
C ASN A 15 -27.63 -50.34 -42.29
N LEU A 16 -27.94 -51.14 -41.26
CA LEU A 16 -27.16 -51.11 -40.02
C LEU A 16 -25.79 -51.78 -40.19
N VAL A 17 -25.70 -52.88 -40.95
CA VAL A 17 -24.42 -53.53 -41.26
C VAL A 17 -23.56 -52.65 -42.17
N LEU A 18 -24.15 -51.92 -43.13
CA LEU A 18 -23.40 -50.98 -43.97
C LEU A 18 -22.89 -49.77 -43.17
N VAL A 19 -23.68 -49.24 -42.22
CA VAL A 19 -23.25 -48.14 -41.35
C VAL A 19 -22.17 -48.60 -40.35
N VAL A 20 -22.25 -49.82 -39.83
CA VAL A 20 -21.19 -50.38 -38.98
C VAL A 20 -19.92 -50.68 -39.78
N TYR A 21 -20.03 -51.15 -41.02
CA TYR A 21 -18.86 -51.33 -41.90
C TYR A 21 -18.26 -50.00 -42.37
N ILE A 22 -19.06 -48.97 -42.60
CA ILE A 22 -18.55 -47.62 -42.93
C ILE A 22 -17.91 -46.99 -41.68
N LEU A 23 -18.45 -47.20 -40.48
CA LEU A 23 -17.84 -46.74 -39.23
C LEU A 23 -16.58 -47.53 -38.85
N GLN A 24 -16.50 -48.83 -39.15
CA GLN A 24 -15.28 -49.63 -38.97
C GLN A 24 -14.23 -49.40 -40.08
N ALA A 25 -14.65 -49.07 -41.31
CA ALA A 25 -13.75 -48.66 -42.37
C ALA A 25 -13.23 -47.22 -42.17
N LEU A 26 -13.99 -46.34 -41.51
CA LEU A 26 -13.52 -45.03 -41.05
C LEU A 26 -12.62 -45.10 -39.80
N GLN A 27 -12.56 -46.25 -39.11
CA GLN A 27 -11.64 -46.49 -37.99
C GLN A 27 -10.26 -47.01 -38.43
N ILE A 28 -10.02 -47.20 -39.72
CA ILE A 28 -8.71 -47.62 -40.25
C ILE A 28 -8.25 -46.56 -41.25
N TYR A 29 -7.16 -45.87 -40.89
CA TYR A 29 -6.50 -44.73 -41.58
C TYR A 29 -6.99 -43.32 -41.30
N PHE A 30 -7.09 -42.97 -40.01
CA PHE A 30 -6.45 -41.74 -39.53
C PHE A 30 -5.56 -42.07 -38.32
N TYR A 31 -4.50 -42.86 -38.57
CA TYR A 31 -3.23 -42.63 -37.86
C TYR A 31 -2.66 -41.32 -38.42
N PHE A 32 -3.34 -40.20 -38.19
CA PHE A 32 -2.59 -39.00 -37.91
C PHE A 32 -1.95 -39.30 -36.56
N VAL A 33 -0.67 -39.67 -36.60
CA VAL A 33 0.20 -39.30 -35.49
C VAL A 33 0.09 -37.78 -35.47
N ASP A 34 -0.87 -37.27 -34.68
CA ASP A 34 -0.95 -35.87 -34.37
C ASP A 34 0.45 -35.52 -33.89
N PHE A 35 1.12 -34.70 -34.70
CA PHE A 35 2.36 -34.09 -34.30
C PHE A 35 1.98 -33.19 -33.13
N LYS A 36 2.10 -33.70 -31.91
CA LYS A 36 1.90 -32.89 -30.71
C LYS A 36 2.85 -31.71 -30.83
N THR A 37 2.23 -30.55 -30.98
CA THR A 37 2.78 -29.22 -30.77
C THR A 37 3.69 -29.23 -29.54
N PHE A 38 4.77 -28.43 -29.57
CA PHE A 38 5.61 -28.15 -28.41
C PHE A 38 4.73 -28.04 -27.15
N ASP A 39 5.18 -28.59 -26.03
CA ASP A 39 4.45 -28.49 -24.78
C ASP A 39 4.35 -26.98 -24.43
N GLU A 40 3.19 -26.36 -24.68
CA GLU A 40 2.97 -24.89 -24.58
C GLU A 40 3.31 -24.33 -23.18
N ASN A 41 3.49 -25.20 -22.20
CA ASN A 41 3.81 -24.85 -20.81
C ASN A 41 5.32 -24.76 -20.51
N GLN A 42 6.22 -25.02 -21.47
CA GLN A 42 7.66 -25.10 -21.17
C GLN A 42 8.60 -24.30 -22.09
N ILE A 43 8.13 -23.73 -23.19
CA ILE A 43 8.98 -22.86 -24.03
C ILE A 43 8.37 -21.46 -24.09
N ALA A 44 9.00 -20.52 -23.39
CA ALA A 44 8.60 -19.13 -23.42
C ALA A 44 9.10 -18.48 -24.72
N ASP A 45 8.23 -17.74 -25.41
CA ASP A 45 8.57 -16.93 -26.59
C ASP A 45 9.67 -15.88 -26.28
N PHE A 46 9.85 -15.57 -24.99
CA PHE A 46 10.83 -14.62 -24.48
C PHE A 46 11.41 -15.08 -23.14
N ASP A 47 12.72 -14.96 -22.97
CA ASP A 47 13.46 -15.34 -21.78
C ASP A 47 14.67 -14.40 -21.54
N TYR A 48 15.26 -14.47 -20.35
CA TYR A 48 16.40 -13.65 -19.93
C TYR A 48 17.61 -14.51 -19.57
N ALA A 49 18.79 -13.95 -19.81
CA ALA A 49 20.06 -14.54 -19.41
C ALA A 49 20.94 -13.51 -18.69
N GLN A 50 21.55 -13.90 -17.57
CA GLN A 50 22.44 -13.03 -16.82
C GLN A 50 23.87 -13.14 -17.34
N PHE A 51 24.47 -12.01 -17.75
CA PHE A 51 25.86 -11.95 -18.20
C PHE A 51 26.82 -12.69 -17.23
N GLY A 52 27.68 -13.54 -17.79
CA GLY A 52 28.65 -14.34 -17.04
C GLY A 52 28.07 -15.59 -16.38
N LYS A 53 26.77 -15.88 -16.53
CA LYS A 53 26.12 -17.08 -15.99
C LYS A 53 25.74 -18.05 -17.10
N SER A 54 25.53 -19.31 -16.70
CA SER A 54 25.01 -20.34 -17.60
C SER A 54 23.53 -20.14 -17.87
N LYS A 55 23.09 -20.53 -19.07
CA LYS A 55 21.69 -20.54 -19.50
C LYS A 55 21.40 -21.80 -20.29
N THR A 56 20.31 -22.48 -19.95
CA THR A 56 19.76 -23.58 -20.74
C THR A 56 18.55 -23.09 -21.53
N ILE A 57 18.36 -23.66 -22.70
CA ILE A 57 17.24 -23.40 -23.60
C ILE A 57 16.76 -24.77 -24.07
N ASP A 58 15.53 -25.11 -23.71
CA ASP A 58 14.99 -26.44 -23.93
C ASP A 58 14.03 -26.44 -25.13
N CYS A 59 14.17 -27.44 -25.98
CA CYS A 59 13.30 -27.73 -27.12
C CYS A 59 12.66 -29.10 -26.90
N CYS A 60 11.62 -29.12 -26.07
CA CYS A 60 10.90 -30.33 -25.70
C CYS A 60 10.05 -30.83 -26.87
N ALA A 61 10.51 -31.88 -27.55
CA ALA A 61 9.78 -32.51 -28.65
C ALA A 61 9.81 -34.05 -28.54
N HIS A 62 8.65 -34.67 -28.75
CA HIS A 62 8.48 -36.13 -28.71
C HIS A 62 8.43 -36.74 -30.12
N ASN A 63 8.83 -38.00 -30.26
CA ASN A 63 8.82 -38.74 -31.54
C ASN A 63 9.62 -38.06 -32.67
N VAL A 64 10.68 -37.34 -32.30
CA VAL A 64 11.57 -36.65 -33.25
C VAL A 64 12.74 -37.55 -33.67
N SER A 65 13.13 -37.43 -34.93
CA SER A 65 14.32 -38.07 -35.49
C SER A 65 15.56 -37.18 -35.38
N ARG A 66 15.38 -35.85 -35.46
CA ARG A 66 16.46 -34.86 -35.34
C ARG A 66 15.92 -33.51 -34.84
N ILE A 67 16.77 -32.78 -34.13
CA ILE A 67 16.54 -31.38 -33.74
C ILE A 67 17.73 -30.55 -34.22
N LEU A 68 17.42 -29.40 -34.82
CA LEU A 68 18.38 -28.40 -35.28
C LEU A 68 18.16 -27.09 -34.54
N TRP A 69 19.23 -26.39 -34.21
CA TRP A 69 19.20 -25.08 -33.58
C TRP A 69 19.75 -24.02 -34.50
N TYR A 70 19.05 -22.89 -34.58
CA TYR A 70 19.48 -21.70 -35.30
C TYR A 70 19.52 -20.50 -34.35
N PHE A 71 20.44 -19.58 -34.61
CA PHE A 71 20.58 -18.36 -33.85
C PHE A 71 20.61 -17.15 -34.79
N TRP A 72 19.87 -16.11 -34.42
CA TRP A 72 19.83 -14.83 -35.09
C TRP A 72 20.06 -13.71 -34.09
N ASN A 73 20.92 -12.75 -34.40
CA ASN A 73 21.10 -11.57 -33.56
C ASN A 73 21.32 -10.31 -34.41
N LYS A 74 21.27 -9.13 -33.77
CA LYS A 74 21.45 -7.84 -34.48
C LYS A 74 22.85 -7.66 -35.06
N GLN A 75 23.87 -8.32 -34.50
CA GLN A 75 25.25 -8.22 -34.95
C GLN A 75 25.49 -9.01 -36.25
N TYR A 76 24.82 -10.15 -36.39
CA TYR A 76 24.85 -11.04 -37.53
C TYR A 76 23.39 -11.30 -37.95
N PRO A 77 22.80 -10.43 -38.80
CA PRO A 77 21.36 -10.41 -39.09
C PRO A 77 20.91 -11.54 -40.04
N GLU A 78 21.44 -12.74 -39.84
CA GLU A 78 21.18 -13.95 -40.63
C GLU A 78 21.04 -15.16 -39.69
N TRP A 79 20.24 -16.15 -40.09
CA TRP A 79 20.05 -17.38 -39.31
C TRP A 79 21.30 -18.26 -39.43
N ARG A 80 21.97 -18.50 -38.31
CA ARG A 80 23.16 -19.37 -38.25
C ARG A 80 22.82 -20.69 -37.59
N LEU A 81 23.08 -21.80 -38.28
CA LEU A 81 22.91 -23.14 -37.74
C LEU A 81 23.97 -23.41 -36.66
N PHE A 82 23.58 -24.07 -35.57
CA PHE A 82 24.51 -24.51 -34.54
C PHE A 82 25.49 -25.57 -35.08
N PRO A 83 26.78 -25.53 -34.72
CA PRO A 83 27.44 -24.48 -33.92
C PRO A 83 27.70 -23.23 -34.76
N TRP A 84 27.32 -22.05 -34.26
CA TRP A 84 27.60 -20.79 -34.94
C TRP A 84 29.05 -20.34 -34.63
N GLU A 85 29.94 -20.44 -35.62
CA GLU A 85 31.36 -20.03 -35.53
C GLU A 85 31.58 -18.50 -35.62
N PRO A 86 32.76 -17.97 -35.19
CA PRO A 86 33.90 -18.70 -34.60
C PRO A 86 34.07 -18.30 -33.13
N TYR A 87 33.49 -19.06 -32.20
CA TYR A 87 33.99 -19.01 -30.83
C TYR A 87 35.42 -19.57 -30.83
N CYS A 88 36.37 -18.87 -30.20
CA CYS A 88 37.80 -19.20 -30.21
C CYS A 88 38.05 -20.70 -29.93
N SER A 89 39.02 -21.31 -30.62
CA SER A 89 39.38 -22.74 -30.57
C SER A 89 39.83 -23.27 -29.20
N ILE A 90 39.92 -22.40 -28.18
CA ILE A 90 40.55 -22.69 -26.88
C ILE A 90 39.63 -22.33 -25.68
N CYS A 91 38.38 -21.90 -25.90
CA CYS A 91 37.49 -21.52 -24.79
C CYS A 91 36.58 -22.69 -24.34
N ASP A 92 36.73 -23.16 -23.11
CA ASP A 92 35.87 -24.17 -22.46
C ASP A 92 34.40 -23.73 -22.28
N ASN A 93 34.07 -22.46 -22.58
CA ASN A 93 32.75 -21.85 -22.34
C ASN A 93 31.86 -21.78 -23.60
N ARG A 94 32.09 -22.65 -24.58
CA ARG A 94 31.26 -22.67 -25.81
C ARG A 94 29.83 -23.15 -25.54
N PRO A 95 28.83 -22.60 -26.23
CA PRO A 95 27.50 -23.19 -26.26
C PRO A 95 27.58 -24.66 -26.72
N ARG A 96 26.84 -25.55 -26.06
CA ARG A 96 26.82 -26.99 -26.35
C ARG A 96 25.40 -27.52 -26.39
N LEU A 97 25.20 -28.58 -27.17
CA LEU A 97 23.95 -29.32 -27.22
C LEU A 97 24.02 -30.51 -26.27
N GLU A 98 22.98 -30.67 -25.46
CA GLU A 98 22.76 -31.77 -24.53
C GLU A 98 21.45 -32.48 -24.87
N ASP A 99 21.19 -33.63 -24.24
CA ASP A 99 19.93 -34.38 -24.33
C ASP A 99 19.45 -34.64 -25.77
N ASN A 100 20.33 -35.22 -26.61
CA ASN A 100 20.04 -35.47 -28.04
C ASN A 100 19.64 -34.20 -28.82
N ASN A 101 20.32 -33.09 -28.52
CA ASN A 101 20.06 -31.76 -29.09
C ASN A 101 18.71 -31.14 -28.65
N GLN A 102 18.05 -31.69 -27.63
CA GLN A 102 16.87 -31.05 -27.04
C GLN A 102 17.25 -29.84 -26.19
N THR A 103 18.44 -29.83 -25.59
CA THR A 103 18.87 -28.78 -24.69
C THR A 103 20.05 -28.03 -25.28
N LEU A 104 19.96 -26.71 -25.37
CA LEU A 104 21.07 -25.83 -25.71
C LEU A 104 21.58 -25.15 -24.44
N LEU A 105 22.80 -25.51 -24.03
CA LEU A 105 23.47 -24.94 -22.86
C LEU A 105 24.52 -23.92 -23.28
N ILE A 106 24.34 -22.68 -22.84
CA ILE A 106 25.35 -21.62 -22.91
C ILE A 106 26.02 -21.55 -21.55
N MET A 107 27.30 -21.92 -21.45
CA MET A 107 28.01 -22.01 -20.16
C MET A 107 28.25 -20.63 -19.51
N GLU A 108 28.59 -19.64 -20.34
CA GLU A 108 28.81 -18.26 -19.90
C GLU A 108 28.17 -17.32 -20.92
N THR A 109 27.06 -16.70 -20.53
CA THR A 109 26.32 -15.81 -21.43
C THR A 109 27.00 -14.44 -21.51
N GLY A 110 26.93 -13.85 -22.70
CA GLY A 110 27.57 -12.59 -23.05
C GLY A 110 26.63 -11.76 -23.92
N LYS A 111 26.90 -10.47 -24.15
CA LYS A 111 25.99 -9.61 -24.91
C LYS A 111 25.72 -10.12 -26.32
N GLU A 112 26.71 -10.78 -26.92
CA GLU A 112 26.65 -11.45 -28.22
C GLU A 112 25.68 -12.64 -28.28
N HIS A 113 25.34 -13.21 -27.12
CA HIS A 113 24.35 -14.29 -26.97
C HIS A 113 22.91 -13.76 -26.90
N SER A 114 22.70 -12.44 -26.87
CA SER A 114 21.37 -11.82 -26.96
C SER A 114 20.82 -11.91 -28.38
N GLY A 115 19.63 -12.48 -28.57
CA GLY A 115 19.05 -12.71 -29.90
C GLY A 115 17.88 -13.70 -29.90
N ILE A 116 17.51 -14.18 -31.07
CA ILE A 116 16.43 -15.14 -31.28
C ILE A 116 17.04 -16.52 -31.54
N TYR A 117 16.65 -17.48 -30.73
CA TYR A 117 17.01 -18.88 -30.86
C TYR A 117 15.82 -19.64 -31.45
N ARG A 118 16.06 -20.39 -32.51
CA ARG A 118 15.05 -21.20 -33.18
C ARG A 118 15.41 -22.66 -33.06
N CYS A 119 14.51 -23.46 -32.53
CA CYS A 119 14.65 -24.92 -32.60
C CYS A 119 13.71 -25.48 -33.66
N ILE A 120 14.22 -26.41 -34.47
CA ILE A 120 13.48 -27.10 -35.52
C ILE A 120 13.55 -28.60 -35.26
N ALA A 121 12.42 -29.17 -34.89
CA ALA A 121 12.22 -30.59 -34.65
C ALA A 121 11.69 -31.27 -35.91
N MET A 122 12.29 -32.39 -36.31
CA MET A 122 11.84 -33.16 -37.47
C MET A 122 11.60 -34.62 -37.09
N SER A 123 10.44 -35.16 -37.43
CA SER A 123 10.11 -36.56 -37.16
C SER A 123 10.59 -37.49 -38.27
N GLN A 124 10.40 -38.80 -38.06
CA GLN A 124 10.76 -39.83 -39.04
C GLN A 124 9.96 -39.74 -40.34
N ASN A 125 8.78 -39.11 -40.34
CA ASN A 125 7.94 -38.93 -41.55
C ASN A 125 8.19 -37.59 -42.26
N ASN A 126 9.29 -36.90 -41.94
CA ASN A 126 9.65 -35.57 -42.43
C ASN A 126 8.65 -34.44 -42.08
N SER A 127 7.74 -34.63 -41.12
CA SER A 127 7.03 -33.49 -40.51
C SER A 127 7.99 -32.65 -39.68
N ILE A 128 7.78 -31.33 -39.73
CA ILE A 128 8.64 -30.32 -39.11
C ILE A 128 7.79 -29.49 -38.15
N ALA A 129 8.32 -29.24 -36.96
CA ALA A 129 7.84 -28.19 -36.07
C ALA A 129 8.99 -27.25 -35.70
N GLU A 130 8.66 -25.98 -35.54
CA GLU A 130 9.61 -24.94 -35.17
C GLU A 130 9.09 -24.09 -34.02
N HIS A 131 10.00 -23.65 -33.16
CA HIS A 131 9.71 -22.72 -32.09
C HIS A 131 10.84 -21.69 -31.99
N ASN A 132 10.48 -20.43 -31.75
CA ASN A 132 11.42 -19.33 -31.59
C ASN A 132 11.31 -18.80 -30.16
N THR A 133 12.45 -18.68 -29.48
CA THR A 133 12.57 -18.02 -28.20
C THR A 133 13.54 -16.86 -28.30
N THR A 134 13.16 -15.71 -27.77
CA THR A 134 14.03 -14.52 -27.73
C THR A 134 14.73 -14.47 -26.38
N ILE A 135 16.05 -14.37 -26.39
CA ILE A 135 16.84 -14.23 -25.16
C ILE A 135 17.48 -12.87 -25.11
N GLU A 136 17.21 -12.14 -24.04
CA GLU A 136 17.90 -10.90 -23.72
C GLU A 136 18.96 -11.12 -22.63
N VAL A 137 20.21 -10.85 -22.99
CA VAL A 137 21.33 -10.92 -22.02
C VAL A 137 21.49 -9.59 -21.31
N PHE A 138 21.32 -9.58 -19.99
CA PHE A 138 21.47 -8.39 -19.17
C PHE A 138 22.74 -8.48 -18.31
N SER A 139 23.43 -7.35 -18.15
CA SER A 139 24.48 -7.21 -17.16
C SER A 139 23.84 -6.82 -15.83
N CYS A 140 24.03 -7.60 -14.78
CA CYS A 140 23.55 -7.23 -13.47
C CYS A 140 24.68 -6.78 -12.56
N THR A 141 24.35 -5.89 -11.64
CA THR A 141 25.23 -5.43 -10.58
C THR A 141 24.79 -6.11 -9.28
N GLU A 142 25.73 -6.63 -8.49
CA GLU A 142 25.41 -7.06 -7.13
C GLU A 142 25.06 -5.82 -6.30
N ARG A 143 23.87 -5.83 -5.69
CA ARG A 143 23.37 -4.71 -4.90
C ARG A 143 22.93 -5.19 -3.54
N GLN A 144 23.58 -4.71 -2.47
CA GLN A 144 23.09 -4.96 -1.11
C GLN A 144 21.77 -4.23 -0.86
N THR A 145 21.63 -3.00 -1.37
CA THR A 145 20.41 -2.20 -1.26
C THR A 145 19.71 -2.07 -2.62
N PRO A 146 18.38 -2.18 -2.68
CA PRO A 146 17.66 -1.99 -3.93
C PRO A 146 17.84 -0.56 -4.45
N LEU A 147 17.88 -0.41 -5.77
CA LEU A 147 17.66 0.89 -6.41
C LEU A 147 16.16 1.08 -6.59
N TYR A 148 15.63 2.13 -5.97
CA TYR A 148 14.21 2.39 -5.92
C TYR A 148 13.72 3.26 -7.08
N ILE A 149 12.54 2.94 -7.61
CA ILE A 149 11.78 3.82 -8.51
C ILE A 149 10.50 4.20 -7.78
N ALA A 150 10.50 5.44 -7.29
CA ALA A 150 9.40 5.99 -6.51
C ALA A 150 8.22 6.40 -7.42
N PRO A 151 6.97 6.14 -7.00
CA PRO A 151 5.80 6.75 -7.63
C PRO A 151 5.79 8.27 -7.46
N GLN A 152 4.99 8.95 -8.28
CA GLN A 152 4.80 10.40 -8.29
C GLN A 152 3.32 10.72 -8.17
N ASP A 153 2.98 11.80 -7.47
CA ASP A 153 1.62 12.31 -7.36
C ASP A 153 1.02 12.59 -8.74
N LYS A 154 -0.30 12.38 -8.88
CA LYS A 154 -1.00 12.59 -10.16
C LYS A 154 -2.25 13.44 -10.00
N TYR A 155 -2.41 14.39 -10.90
CA TYR A 155 -3.61 15.22 -11.02
C TYR A 155 -4.68 14.51 -11.88
N VAL A 156 -5.85 14.23 -11.30
CA VAL A 156 -6.88 13.38 -11.90
C VAL A 156 -8.27 13.99 -11.68
N SER A 157 -9.16 13.86 -12.68
CA SER A 157 -10.57 14.27 -12.55
C SER A 157 -11.41 13.14 -11.97
N ILE A 158 -12.56 13.47 -11.37
CA ILE A 158 -13.51 12.44 -10.92
C ILE A 158 -13.98 11.61 -12.12
N GLY A 159 -14.02 10.28 -11.97
CA GLY A 159 -14.38 9.32 -13.01
C GLY A 159 -13.21 8.84 -13.87
N ASP A 160 -12.08 9.56 -13.88
CA ASP A 160 -10.90 9.14 -14.65
C ASP A 160 -10.25 7.90 -14.02
N THR A 161 -9.49 7.15 -14.82
CA THR A 161 -8.63 6.05 -14.35
C THR A 161 -7.20 6.55 -14.19
N VAL A 162 -6.56 6.22 -13.08
CA VAL A 162 -5.17 6.59 -12.79
C VAL A 162 -4.34 5.37 -12.42
N THR A 163 -3.11 5.30 -12.93
CA THR A 163 -2.15 4.24 -12.60
C THR A 163 -0.88 4.82 -12.01
N PHE A 164 -0.44 4.30 -10.87
CA PHE A 164 0.85 4.55 -10.26
C PHE A 164 1.79 3.38 -10.51
N TYR A 165 3.08 3.67 -10.67
CA TYR A 165 4.13 2.67 -10.87
C TYR A 165 5.14 2.80 -9.76
N CYS A 166 5.56 1.65 -9.24
CA CYS A 166 6.60 1.56 -8.25
C CYS A 166 7.46 0.34 -8.56
N ALA A 167 8.77 0.48 -8.45
CA ALA A 167 9.67 -0.63 -8.74
C ALA A 167 10.92 -0.62 -7.86
N GLY A 168 11.54 -1.79 -7.77
CA GLY A 168 12.85 -1.98 -7.17
C GLY A 168 13.75 -2.80 -8.09
N ASP A 169 14.95 -2.29 -8.37
CA ASP A 169 16.06 -3.07 -8.92
C ASP A 169 16.90 -3.61 -7.75
N PHE A 170 16.75 -4.89 -7.47
CA PHE A 170 17.44 -5.61 -6.40
C PHE A 170 18.83 -6.10 -6.82
N GLY A 171 19.20 -5.91 -8.09
CA GLY A 171 20.42 -6.48 -8.66
C GLY A 171 20.46 -8.00 -8.54
N CYS A 172 21.66 -8.57 -8.63
CA CYS A 172 21.89 -10.01 -8.64
C CYS A 172 22.07 -10.65 -7.25
N THR A 173 21.53 -10.04 -6.19
CA THR A 173 21.67 -10.63 -4.86
C THR A 173 20.99 -12.00 -4.77
N ILE A 174 21.70 -12.93 -4.12
CA ILE A 174 21.29 -14.33 -3.92
C ILE A 174 20.11 -14.43 -2.93
N ASP A 175 19.81 -13.34 -2.21
CA ASP A 175 18.70 -13.27 -1.27
C ASP A 175 17.36 -13.15 -2.00
N LYS A 176 16.56 -14.22 -1.84
CA LYS A 176 15.24 -14.38 -2.49
C LYS A 176 14.11 -13.55 -1.88
N PHE A 177 14.35 -12.81 -0.79
CA PHE A 177 13.30 -11.98 -0.21
C PHE A 177 13.29 -10.62 -0.90
N ARG A 178 12.47 -10.51 -1.94
CA ARG A 178 12.20 -9.25 -2.64
C ARG A 178 10.72 -8.99 -2.48
N GLN A 179 10.37 -7.82 -1.96
CA GLN A 179 8.98 -7.44 -1.80
C GLN A 179 8.78 -6.06 -2.39
N VAL A 180 7.91 -5.98 -3.39
CA VAL A 180 7.37 -4.72 -3.85
C VAL A 180 5.85 -4.83 -3.80
N GLY A 181 5.19 -3.86 -3.20
CA GLY A 181 3.73 -3.92 -3.03
C GLY A 181 3.10 -2.58 -2.69
N TRP A 182 1.81 -2.50 -2.96
CA TRP A 182 0.98 -1.34 -2.67
C TRP A 182 0.10 -1.57 -1.44
N TYR A 183 0.06 -0.56 -0.59
CA TYR A 183 -0.61 -0.55 0.70
C TYR A 183 -1.41 0.75 0.86
N ASP A 184 -2.44 0.72 1.69
CA ASP A 184 -3.13 1.94 2.10
C ASP A 184 -2.41 2.63 3.29
N GLU A 185 -2.97 3.74 3.75
CA GLU A 185 -2.53 4.50 4.93
C GLU A 185 -2.44 3.69 6.24
N ASN A 186 -3.12 2.53 6.32
CA ASN A 186 -3.07 1.62 7.46
C ASN A 186 -2.05 0.49 7.27
N TYR A 187 -1.27 0.51 6.18
CA TYR A 187 -0.38 -0.56 5.75
C TYR A 187 -1.10 -1.86 5.43
N ASP A 188 -2.39 -1.79 5.10
CA ASP A 188 -3.16 -2.94 4.63
C ASP A 188 -2.95 -3.11 3.13
N PHE A 189 -2.80 -4.36 2.69
CA PHE A 189 -2.62 -4.65 1.27
C PHE A 189 -3.86 -4.20 0.50
N ILE A 190 -3.64 -3.42 -0.56
CA ILE A 190 -4.75 -2.89 -1.34
C ILE A 190 -5.45 -4.03 -2.08
N ASN A 191 -6.61 -4.42 -1.57
CA ASN A 191 -7.48 -5.41 -2.18
C ASN A 191 -8.91 -4.85 -2.24
N ASN A 192 -9.20 -4.13 -3.32
CA ASN A 192 -10.50 -3.50 -3.55
C ASN A 192 -10.89 -3.70 -5.01
N SER A 193 -12.18 -3.91 -5.30
CA SER A 193 -12.64 -4.11 -6.68
C SER A 193 -12.34 -2.95 -7.63
N ARG A 194 -12.18 -1.71 -7.12
CA ARG A 194 -11.76 -0.55 -7.94
C ARG A 194 -10.25 -0.38 -8.09
N TYR A 195 -9.48 -1.01 -7.20
CA TYR A 195 -8.03 -0.85 -7.12
C TYR A 195 -7.37 -2.17 -7.53
N SER A 196 -6.81 -2.21 -8.73
CA SER A 196 -6.10 -3.40 -9.21
C SER A 196 -4.60 -3.20 -9.07
N THR A 197 -3.91 -4.18 -8.49
CA THR A 197 -2.45 -4.23 -8.48
C THR A 197 -1.96 -5.24 -9.52
N SER A 198 -0.88 -4.90 -10.22
CA SER A 198 -0.18 -5.83 -11.11
C SER A 198 1.24 -6.05 -10.63
N TYR A 199 1.81 -7.22 -10.94
CA TYR A 199 3.17 -7.59 -10.57
C TYR A 199 3.91 -8.05 -11.83
N ALA A 200 5.10 -7.50 -12.05
CA ALA A 200 5.95 -7.86 -13.18
C ALA A 200 7.40 -8.01 -12.70
N GLU A 201 7.96 -9.20 -12.88
CA GLU A 201 9.39 -9.46 -12.79
C GLU A 201 10.02 -9.29 -14.17
N LYS A 202 11.12 -8.55 -14.24
CA LYS A 202 11.91 -8.33 -15.47
C LYS A 202 13.37 -8.63 -15.19
N TYR A 203 14.12 -8.96 -16.25
CA TYR A 203 15.57 -9.19 -16.19
C TYR A 203 15.95 -10.32 -15.21
N GLY A 204 15.33 -11.50 -15.34
CA GLY A 204 15.61 -12.63 -14.44
C GLY A 204 15.33 -12.30 -12.97
N GLU A 205 14.17 -11.67 -12.72
CA GLU A 205 13.65 -11.31 -11.39
C GLU A 205 14.42 -10.21 -10.64
N THR A 206 15.52 -9.68 -11.20
CA THR A 206 16.31 -8.62 -10.50
C THR A 206 15.54 -7.31 -10.40
N TYR A 207 14.61 -7.09 -11.32
CA TYR A 207 13.74 -5.93 -11.32
C TYR A 207 12.30 -6.36 -11.07
N VAL A 208 11.69 -5.79 -10.03
CA VAL A 208 10.28 -6.03 -9.70
C VAL A 208 9.54 -4.71 -9.81
N GLU A 209 8.54 -4.68 -10.67
CA GLU A 209 7.63 -3.55 -10.86
C GLU A 209 6.22 -3.93 -10.47
N VAL A 210 5.59 -3.07 -9.69
CA VAL A 210 4.18 -3.17 -9.34
C VAL A 210 3.45 -1.91 -9.75
N SER A 211 2.27 -2.09 -10.34
CA SER A 211 1.37 -0.98 -10.64
C SER A 211 0.16 -1.00 -9.71
N LEU A 212 -0.35 0.19 -9.39
CA LEU A 212 -1.63 0.38 -8.72
C LEU A 212 -2.51 1.17 -9.68
N THR A 213 -3.57 0.55 -10.17
CA THR A 213 -4.56 1.20 -11.03
C THR A 213 -5.85 1.41 -10.26
N ILE A 214 -6.31 2.66 -10.21
CA ILE A 214 -7.55 3.10 -9.60
C ILE A 214 -8.51 3.45 -10.73
N THR A 215 -9.56 2.64 -10.86
CA THR A 215 -10.64 2.87 -11.83
C THR A 215 -11.73 3.71 -11.20
N ASP A 216 -12.38 4.58 -12.01
CA ASP A 216 -13.47 5.45 -11.54
C ASP A 216 -13.06 6.26 -10.29
N THR A 217 -12.16 7.23 -10.45
CA THR A 217 -11.64 8.05 -9.34
C THR A 217 -12.76 8.81 -8.65
N ARG A 218 -12.85 8.76 -7.31
CA ARG A 218 -13.92 9.37 -6.52
C ARG A 218 -13.40 10.47 -5.60
N GLU A 219 -14.31 11.31 -5.11
CA GLU A 219 -13.97 12.38 -4.15
C GLU A 219 -13.27 11.82 -2.89
N SER A 220 -13.64 10.62 -2.45
CA SER A 220 -13.01 9.95 -1.32
C SER A 220 -11.57 9.50 -1.57
N ASP A 221 -11.12 9.43 -2.83
CA ASP A 221 -9.77 8.98 -3.18
C ASP A 221 -8.74 10.12 -3.08
N PHE A 222 -9.16 11.40 -3.14
CA PHE A 222 -8.26 12.56 -3.01
C PHE A 222 -7.75 12.79 -1.57
N ASN A 223 -8.43 12.22 -0.57
CA ASN A 223 -8.04 12.32 0.84
C ASN A 223 -7.29 11.08 1.33
N LYS A 224 -6.88 10.18 0.42
CA LYS A 224 -6.16 8.95 0.77
C LYS A 224 -4.69 9.07 0.42
N THR A 225 -3.87 8.42 1.24
CA THR A 225 -2.47 8.18 0.95
C THR A 225 -2.28 6.73 0.53
N PHE A 226 -1.63 6.53 -0.62
CA PHE A 226 -1.23 5.22 -1.10
C PHE A 226 0.26 5.04 -0.86
N ILE A 227 0.65 3.88 -0.33
CA ILE A 227 2.02 3.60 0.08
C ILE A 227 2.58 2.49 -0.81
N CYS A 228 3.64 2.75 -1.54
CA CYS A 228 4.47 1.69 -2.10
C CYS A 228 5.57 1.31 -1.12
N LEU A 229 5.71 0.01 -0.85
CA LEU A 229 6.83 -0.56 -0.11
C LEU A 229 7.73 -1.33 -1.07
N VAL A 230 9.03 -1.01 -1.03
CA VAL A 230 10.10 -1.81 -1.64
C VAL A 230 10.99 -2.32 -0.51
N SER A 231 11.21 -3.64 -0.41
CA SER A 231 11.98 -4.25 0.68
C SER A 231 12.84 -5.43 0.23
N SER A 232 14.05 -5.48 0.79
CA SER A 232 14.99 -6.61 0.79
C SER A 232 15.38 -6.97 2.24
N PRO A 233 16.18 -8.03 2.49
CA PRO A 233 16.68 -8.32 3.84
C PRO A 233 17.60 -7.24 4.41
N ALA A 234 18.26 -6.47 3.54
CA ALA A 234 19.23 -5.46 3.93
C ALA A 234 18.60 -4.08 4.12
N ASP A 235 17.51 -3.77 3.40
CA ASP A 235 16.91 -2.44 3.39
C ASP A 235 15.40 -2.47 3.07
N TYR A 236 14.69 -1.42 3.46
CA TYR A 236 13.30 -1.20 3.08
C TYR A 236 13.00 0.29 2.95
N GLN A 237 12.15 0.64 1.99
CA GLN A 237 11.75 2.01 1.72
C GLN A 237 10.25 2.11 1.46
N TYR A 238 9.63 3.16 2.01
CA TYR A 238 8.24 3.53 1.74
C TYR A 238 8.19 4.78 0.85
N PHE A 239 7.22 4.79 -0.07
CA PHE A 239 6.90 5.93 -0.91
C PHE A 239 5.42 6.23 -0.80
N GLU A 240 5.09 7.39 -0.26
CA GLU A 240 3.72 7.89 -0.18
C GLU A 240 3.37 8.63 -1.48
N VAL A 241 2.17 8.40 -1.98
CA VAL A 241 1.64 9.07 -3.17
C VAL A 241 0.17 9.42 -2.98
N HIS A 242 -0.22 10.53 -3.59
CA HIS A 242 -1.57 11.09 -3.50
C HIS A 242 -2.16 11.26 -4.90
N ILE A 243 -3.48 11.10 -4.96
CA ILE A 243 -4.26 11.60 -6.09
C ILE A 243 -4.60 13.05 -5.78
N LEU A 244 -4.15 13.95 -6.64
CA LEU A 244 -4.47 15.37 -6.55
C LEU A 244 -5.66 15.65 -7.46
N LYS A 245 -6.58 16.50 -6.99
CA LYS A 245 -7.73 16.89 -7.80
C LYS A 245 -7.22 17.70 -8.99
N LYS A 246 -7.47 17.22 -10.20
CA LYS A 246 -7.16 18.01 -11.39
C LYS A 246 -7.91 19.32 -11.28
N PRO A 247 -7.23 20.48 -11.34
CA PRO A 247 -7.94 21.74 -11.36
C PRO A 247 -8.93 21.71 -12.53
N PRO A 248 -10.15 22.24 -12.35
CA PRO A 248 -11.11 22.31 -13.45
C PRO A 248 -10.42 22.94 -14.66
N ALA A 249 -10.70 22.41 -15.85
CA ALA A 249 -10.14 22.95 -17.09
C ALA A 249 -10.56 24.42 -17.19
N CYS A 250 -9.67 25.31 -16.78
CA CYS A 250 -9.93 26.72 -16.85
C CYS A 250 -9.92 27.12 -18.31
N THR A 251 -11.04 27.67 -18.75
CA THR A 251 -11.04 28.50 -19.95
C THR A 251 -10.28 29.77 -19.59
N GLU A 252 -9.20 30.05 -20.30
CA GLU A 252 -8.42 31.27 -20.14
C GLU A 252 -9.35 32.47 -20.34
N ARG A 253 -9.65 33.19 -19.25
CA ARG A 253 -10.41 34.45 -19.32
C ARG A 253 -9.42 35.59 -19.47
N GLN A 254 -9.60 36.38 -20.52
CA GLN A 254 -8.79 37.58 -20.76
C GLN A 254 -9.06 38.70 -19.74
N THR A 255 -10.21 38.67 -19.07
CA THR A 255 -10.60 39.67 -18.07
C THR A 255 -11.09 38.98 -16.80
N PRO A 256 -10.55 39.33 -15.61
CA PRO A 256 -11.07 38.83 -14.35
C PRO A 256 -12.54 39.23 -14.16
N LEU A 257 -13.31 38.39 -13.46
CA LEU A 257 -14.68 38.71 -13.05
C LEU A 257 -14.66 39.24 -11.62
N TYR A 258 -15.19 40.44 -11.41
CA TYR A 258 -15.18 41.10 -10.12
C TYR A 258 -16.55 41.06 -9.45
N ILE A 259 -16.57 40.86 -8.14
CA ILE A 259 -17.77 41.06 -7.32
C ILE A 259 -17.58 42.35 -6.52
N ALA A 260 -18.25 43.40 -6.97
CA ALA A 260 -18.21 44.71 -6.33
C ALA A 260 -18.92 44.67 -4.96
N PRO A 261 -18.30 45.21 -3.90
CA PRO A 261 -18.98 45.43 -2.64
C PRO A 261 -20.14 46.44 -2.81
N GLN A 262 -21.12 46.38 -1.90
CA GLN A 262 -22.26 47.29 -1.87
C GLN A 262 -22.28 48.13 -0.60
N ASP A 263 -22.73 49.37 -0.72
CA ASP A 263 -22.98 50.26 0.42
C ASP A 263 -23.90 49.61 1.47
N LYS A 264 -23.67 49.96 2.73
CA LYS A 264 -24.42 49.41 3.86
C LYS A 264 -25.05 50.52 4.69
N TYR A 265 -26.23 50.25 5.23
CA TYR A 265 -26.89 51.12 6.21
C TYR A 265 -26.74 50.50 7.61
N SER A 266 -26.21 51.28 8.56
CA SER A 266 -25.86 50.80 9.89
C SER A 266 -26.15 51.83 10.98
N SER A 267 -26.30 51.38 12.23
CA SER A 267 -26.42 52.22 13.42
C SER A 267 -25.09 52.22 14.20
N ILE A 268 -24.91 53.17 15.11
CA ILE A 268 -23.75 53.17 16.01
C ILE A 268 -23.77 51.89 16.86
N GLY A 269 -22.64 51.20 16.96
CA GLY A 269 -22.47 49.94 17.70
C GLY A 269 -22.77 48.67 16.89
N ASP A 270 -23.37 48.77 15.71
CA ASP A 270 -23.64 47.62 14.85
C ASP A 270 -22.33 47.07 14.25
N THR A 271 -22.34 45.80 13.82
CA THR A 271 -21.26 45.18 13.04
C THR A 271 -21.62 45.18 11.56
N VAL A 272 -20.72 45.68 10.71
CA VAL A 272 -20.92 45.77 9.26
C VAL A 272 -19.86 44.94 8.55
N THR A 273 -20.26 44.12 7.58
CA THR A 273 -19.33 43.37 6.73
C THR A 273 -19.53 43.74 5.27
N PHE A 274 -18.43 44.10 4.61
CA PHE A 274 -18.34 44.27 3.17
C PHE A 274 -17.68 43.05 2.55
N PHE A 275 -18.18 42.67 1.37
CA PHE A 275 -17.73 41.51 0.61
C PHE A 275 -17.09 41.99 -0.69
N CYS A 276 -15.86 41.58 -0.95
CA CYS A 276 -15.20 41.85 -2.22
C CYS A 276 -14.47 40.59 -2.70
N ALA A 277 -14.59 40.30 -4.00
CA ALA A 277 -13.92 39.13 -4.57
C ALA A 277 -13.51 39.36 -6.02
N GLY A 278 -12.46 38.65 -6.43
CA GLY A 278 -11.99 38.56 -7.81
C GLY A 278 -11.85 37.09 -8.25
N ASP A 279 -12.46 36.75 -9.38
CA ASP A 279 -12.23 35.51 -10.13
C ASP A 279 -11.26 35.82 -11.27
N PHE A 280 -9.99 35.45 -11.08
CA PHE A 280 -8.88 35.70 -12.00
C PHE A 280 -8.75 34.65 -13.10
N GLY A 281 -9.56 33.58 -13.08
CA GLY A 281 -9.38 32.42 -13.96
C GLY A 281 -8.01 31.75 -13.78
N CYS A 282 -7.61 30.88 -14.72
CA CYS A 282 -6.27 30.26 -14.72
C CYS A 282 -5.23 31.06 -15.52
N THR A 283 -5.25 32.39 -15.43
CA THR A 283 -4.13 33.17 -15.96
C THR A 283 -2.87 32.84 -15.16
N ILE A 284 -1.72 32.60 -15.81
CA ILE A 284 -0.45 32.21 -15.16
C ILE A 284 0.19 33.41 -14.42
N ASP A 285 -0.57 34.47 -14.24
CA ASP A 285 -0.15 35.72 -13.66
C ASP A 285 0.13 35.56 -12.17
N LYS A 286 1.42 35.66 -11.82
CA LYS A 286 1.95 35.51 -10.46
C LYS A 286 1.53 36.64 -9.51
N PHE A 287 0.87 37.67 -10.01
CA PHE A 287 0.42 38.80 -9.20
C PHE A 287 -1.11 38.87 -9.22
N ARG A 288 -1.71 38.51 -8.09
CA ARG A 288 -3.14 38.65 -7.80
C ARG A 288 -3.25 39.25 -6.42
N GLN A 289 -3.94 40.37 -6.30
CA GLN A 289 -4.11 41.02 -5.01
C GLN A 289 -5.55 41.50 -4.88
N VAL A 290 -6.19 41.05 -3.81
CA VAL A 290 -7.47 41.58 -3.33
C VAL A 290 -7.22 42.14 -1.95
N GLY A 291 -7.60 43.38 -1.70
CA GLY A 291 -7.32 44.04 -0.43
C GLY A 291 -8.26 45.20 -0.16
N TRP A 292 -8.41 45.51 1.13
CA TRP A 292 -9.18 46.65 1.60
C TRP A 292 -8.24 47.76 2.06
N TYR A 293 -8.54 48.97 1.59
CA TYR A 293 -7.79 50.18 1.84
C TYR A 293 -8.74 51.28 2.33
N ASP A 294 -8.20 52.22 3.10
CA ASP A 294 -8.96 53.43 3.43
C ASP A 294 -8.88 54.47 2.30
N GLU A 295 -9.47 55.65 2.53
CA GLU A 295 -9.48 56.78 1.60
C GLU A 295 -8.09 57.33 1.23
N ASN A 296 -7.04 57.01 2.01
CA ASN A 296 -5.66 57.39 1.72
C ASN A 296 -4.89 56.27 1.01
N TYR A 297 -5.56 55.19 0.61
CA TYR A 297 -4.96 53.96 0.08
C TYR A 297 -4.02 53.26 1.07
N ASP A 298 -4.19 53.50 2.37
CA ASP A 298 -3.46 52.77 3.40
C ASP A 298 -4.17 51.43 3.69
N PHE A 299 -3.38 50.37 3.85
CA PHE A 299 -3.93 49.06 4.18
C PHE A 299 -4.64 49.10 5.53
N ILE A 300 -5.90 48.66 5.57
CA ILE A 300 -6.71 48.73 6.78
C ILE A 300 -6.20 47.72 7.81
N ASN A 301 -5.38 48.22 8.75
CA ASN A 301 -4.86 47.44 9.88
C ASN A 301 -5.22 48.13 11.20
N ASN A 302 -6.48 48.01 11.61
CA ASN A 302 -6.98 48.56 12.86
C ASN A 302 -7.62 47.44 13.67
N SER A 303 -7.49 47.46 15.00
CA SER A 303 -8.09 46.42 15.86
C SER A 303 -9.62 46.31 15.75
N ARG A 304 -10.31 47.34 15.25
CA ARG A 304 -11.78 47.31 14.98
C ARG A 304 -12.16 46.79 13.60
N TYR A 305 -11.20 46.69 12.69
CA TYR A 305 -11.42 46.27 11.31
C TYR A 305 -10.71 44.93 11.12
N SER A 306 -11.46 43.86 10.84
CA SER A 306 -10.86 42.58 10.50
C SER A 306 -11.04 42.28 9.02
N THR A 307 -9.95 41.87 8.38
CA THR A 307 -9.98 41.35 7.02
C THR A 307 -9.85 39.83 7.07
N SER A 308 -10.70 39.11 6.34
CA SER A 308 -10.56 37.65 6.17
C SER A 308 -10.25 37.34 4.72
N TYR A 309 -9.19 36.58 4.49
CA TYR A 309 -8.74 36.16 3.16
C TYR A 309 -9.10 34.70 2.91
N VAL A 310 -9.76 34.42 1.78
CA VAL A 310 -10.14 33.06 1.39
C VAL A 310 -9.81 32.83 -0.08
N GLU A 311 -8.90 31.89 -0.33
CA GLU A 311 -8.62 31.35 -1.66
C GLU A 311 -9.50 30.12 -1.94
N LYS A 312 -10.11 30.09 -3.11
CA LYS A 312 -10.91 28.94 -3.59
C LYS A 312 -10.43 28.55 -4.99
N TYR A 313 -10.60 27.26 -5.33
CA TYR A 313 -10.34 26.72 -6.68
C TYR A 313 -8.89 26.89 -7.18
N GLY A 314 -7.90 26.61 -6.32
CA GLY A 314 -6.49 26.71 -6.71
C GLY A 314 -6.07 28.14 -7.05
N GLU A 315 -6.37 29.08 -6.14
CA GLU A 315 -6.01 30.51 -6.22
C GLU A 315 -6.72 31.33 -7.31
N THR A 316 -7.55 30.70 -8.15
CA THR A 316 -8.28 31.39 -9.24
C THR A 316 -9.36 32.32 -8.72
N TYR A 317 -9.87 32.08 -7.51
CA TYR A 317 -10.84 32.93 -6.84
C TYR A 317 -10.31 33.40 -5.49
N VAL A 318 -10.25 34.71 -5.30
CA VAL A 318 -9.82 35.33 -4.04
C VAL A 318 -10.97 36.18 -3.49
N GLU A 319 -11.30 35.94 -2.22
CA GLU A 319 -12.33 36.65 -1.48
C GLU A 319 -11.72 37.35 -0.28
N VAL A 320 -12.05 38.63 -0.10
CA VAL A 320 -11.65 39.40 1.08
C VAL A 320 -12.85 40.12 1.68
N ASN A 321 -13.16 39.77 2.92
CA ASN A 321 -14.24 40.41 3.67
C ASN A 321 -13.66 41.43 4.65
N LEU A 322 -14.20 42.66 4.65
CA LEU A 322 -13.90 43.68 5.65
C LEU A 322 -15.03 43.72 6.66
N THR A 323 -14.72 43.39 7.92
CA THR A 323 -15.70 43.46 9.02
C THR A 323 -15.32 44.58 9.97
N ILE A 324 -16.25 45.50 10.18
CA ILE A 324 -16.15 46.61 11.11
C ILE A 324 -17.01 46.29 12.33
N THR A 325 -16.36 46.01 13.45
CA THR A 325 -17.04 45.80 14.74
C THR A 325 -17.21 47.13 15.45
N ASP A 326 -18.36 47.35 16.10
CA ASP A 326 -18.65 48.59 16.83
C ASP A 326 -18.55 49.83 15.92
N THR A 327 -19.52 49.97 15.00
CA THR A 327 -19.57 51.10 14.06
C THR A 327 -19.65 52.43 14.84
N ARG A 328 -18.78 53.40 14.53
CA ARG A 328 -18.72 54.71 15.20
C ARG A 328 -19.15 55.84 14.28
N GLU A 329 -19.42 57.01 14.86
CA GLU A 329 -19.79 58.21 14.09
C GLU A 329 -18.73 58.56 13.03
N SER A 330 -17.45 58.32 13.32
CA SER A 330 -16.35 58.53 12.39
C SER A 330 -16.37 57.60 11.17
N ASP A 331 -17.03 56.43 11.26
CA ASP A 331 -17.03 55.43 10.18
C ASP A 331 -18.06 55.76 9.09
N PHE A 332 -19.06 56.62 9.35
CA PHE A 332 -20.09 57.01 8.37
C PHE A 332 -19.60 58.01 7.31
N ASN A 333 -18.50 58.70 7.58
CA ASN A 333 -17.90 59.67 6.66
C ASN A 333 -16.65 59.12 5.96
N LYS A 334 -16.34 57.84 6.17
CA LYS A 334 -15.19 57.19 5.55
C LYS A 334 -15.59 56.50 4.25
N THR A 335 -14.64 56.49 3.33
CA THR A 335 -14.69 55.65 2.13
C THR A 335 -13.82 54.43 2.34
N PHE A 336 -14.35 53.25 2.08
CA PHE A 336 -13.60 52.00 2.08
C PHE A 336 -13.41 51.55 0.65
N ILE A 337 -12.16 51.27 0.27
CA ILE A 337 -11.79 50.93 -1.09
C ILE A 337 -11.42 49.45 -1.13
N CYS A 338 -12.16 48.64 -1.89
CA CYS A 338 -11.67 47.33 -2.29
C CYS A 338 -10.86 47.46 -3.58
N ASN A 339 -9.60 47.04 -3.53
CA ASN A 339 -8.74 46.91 -4.70
C ASN A 339 -8.73 45.45 -5.15
N VAL A 340 -9.00 45.22 -6.44
CA VAL A 340 -8.82 43.92 -7.09
C VAL A 340 -7.87 44.11 -8.26
N SER A 341 -6.69 43.51 -8.17
CA SER A 341 -5.63 43.68 -9.17
C SER A 341 -5.03 42.36 -9.62
N SER A 342 -4.67 42.33 -10.90
CA SER A 342 -3.94 41.29 -11.60
C SER A 342 -2.88 41.93 -12.50
N THR A 343 -2.05 41.15 -13.21
CA THR A 343 -1.13 41.77 -14.18
C THR A 343 -1.84 42.32 -15.42
N ALA A 344 -3.04 41.82 -15.73
CA ALA A 344 -3.82 42.20 -16.90
C ALA A 344 -4.81 43.36 -16.65
N ASP A 345 -5.33 43.48 -15.42
CA ASP A 345 -6.40 44.44 -15.08
C ASP A 345 -6.32 44.85 -13.60
N TYR A 346 -6.74 46.09 -13.33
CA TYR A 346 -6.71 46.75 -12.03
C TYR A 346 -8.03 47.53 -11.82
N GLN A 347 -8.79 47.16 -10.79
CA GLN A 347 -10.10 47.76 -10.48
C GLN A 347 -10.18 48.17 -9.00
N TYR A 348 -10.87 49.29 -8.74
CA TYR A 348 -11.18 49.77 -7.40
C TYR A 348 -12.69 49.95 -7.22
N PHE A 349 -13.19 49.54 -6.05
CA PHE A 349 -14.59 49.69 -5.66
C PHE A 349 -14.68 50.47 -4.36
N GLU A 350 -15.26 51.65 -4.42
CA GLU A 350 -15.54 52.49 -3.25
C GLU A 350 -16.88 52.12 -2.64
N VAL A 351 -16.92 51.97 -1.31
CA VAL A 351 -18.16 51.76 -0.55
C VAL A 351 -18.21 52.59 0.72
N HIS A 352 -19.42 52.89 1.14
CA HIS A 352 -19.72 53.73 2.29
C HIS A 352 -20.65 53.02 3.28
N ILE A 353 -20.55 53.44 4.54
CA ILE A 353 -21.55 53.13 5.56
C ILE A 353 -22.44 54.35 5.73
N PHE A 354 -23.72 54.19 5.43
CA PHE A 354 -24.72 55.23 5.67
C PHE A 354 -25.38 55.05 7.03
N LYS A 355 -25.56 56.16 7.75
CA LYS A 355 -26.28 56.16 9.02
C LYS A 355 -27.74 55.78 8.79
N LYS A 356 -28.18 54.67 9.39
CA LYS A 356 -29.58 54.24 9.34
C LYS A 356 -30.44 55.29 10.03
N ARG A 357 -31.30 55.99 9.28
CA ARG A 357 -32.24 56.95 9.87
C ARG A 357 -33.19 56.19 10.77
N THR A 358 -33.11 56.43 12.08
CA THR A 358 -34.12 55.95 13.02
C THR A 358 -35.43 56.64 12.66
N THR A 359 -36.31 55.95 11.94
CA THR A 359 -37.71 56.37 11.84
C THR A 359 -38.27 56.34 13.25
N VAL A 360 -38.42 57.52 13.85
CA VAL A 360 -39.12 57.68 15.12
C VAL A 360 -40.57 57.34 14.85
N THR A 361 -40.92 56.07 15.03
CA THR A 361 -42.32 55.65 15.09
C THR A 361 -42.87 56.25 16.38
N ILE A 362 -43.62 57.35 16.26
CA ILE A 362 -44.42 57.88 17.37
C ILE A 362 -45.51 56.83 17.63
N ILE A 363 -45.22 55.89 18.51
CA ILE A 363 -46.20 54.91 18.98
C ILE A 363 -47.11 55.66 19.96
N ASN A 364 -48.29 56.07 19.48
CA ASN A 364 -49.39 56.44 20.36
C ASN A 364 -49.71 55.23 21.24
N THR A 365 -49.39 55.35 22.53
CA THR A 365 -49.62 54.34 23.55
C THR A 365 -51.13 54.22 23.84
N THR A 366 -51.81 53.30 23.16
CA THR A 366 -53.08 52.75 23.67
C THR A 366 -52.79 51.68 24.71
N THR A 367 -53.15 52.00 25.94
CA THR A 367 -53.08 51.18 27.14
C THR A 367 -53.94 49.91 27.03
N THR A 368 -53.32 48.75 26.78
CA THR A 368 -53.95 47.45 27.01
C THR A 368 -53.44 46.82 28.30
N LYS A 369 -54.39 46.55 29.20
CA LYS A 369 -54.23 45.92 30.52
C LYS A 369 -53.43 44.60 30.43
N LYS A 370 -52.41 44.49 31.29
CA LYS A 370 -51.69 43.25 31.60
C LYS A 370 -52.64 42.19 32.16
N MET A 371 -52.67 41.02 31.54
CA MET A 371 -53.17 39.79 32.14
C MET A 371 -51.97 39.01 32.67
N HIS A 372 -51.89 38.88 34.00
CA HIS A 372 -50.83 38.19 34.72
C HIS A 372 -50.99 36.67 34.50
N LEU A 373 -50.13 36.06 33.68
CA LEU A 373 -50.00 34.61 33.58
C LEU A 373 -48.78 34.18 34.39
N GLN A 374 -48.99 33.39 35.44
CA GLN A 374 -47.93 32.91 36.32
C GLN A 374 -47.01 31.91 35.59
N PRO A 375 -45.68 32.11 35.58
CA PRO A 375 -44.72 31.27 34.84
C PRO A 375 -44.48 29.88 35.42
N GLY A 376 -45.15 29.50 36.52
CA GLY A 376 -44.92 28.22 37.22
C GLY A 376 -45.44 26.98 36.48
N VAL A 377 -46.46 27.11 35.62
CA VAL A 377 -47.12 25.95 35.00
C VAL A 377 -46.40 25.45 33.75
N ILE A 378 -45.78 26.36 32.98
CA ILE A 378 -45.12 26.00 31.71
C ILE A 378 -43.80 25.26 31.96
N VAL A 379 -43.06 25.61 33.02
CA VAL A 379 -41.79 24.96 33.37
C VAL A 379 -42.02 23.53 33.88
N SER A 380 -43.12 23.27 34.58
CA SER A 380 -43.47 21.93 35.07
C SER A 380 -43.83 20.96 33.94
N MET A 381 -44.58 21.42 32.93
CA MET A 381 -44.95 20.58 31.80
C MET A 381 -43.74 20.18 30.94
N ILE A 382 -42.80 21.11 30.70
CA ILE A 382 -41.58 20.82 29.92
C ILE A 382 -40.66 19.84 30.67
N ALA A 383 -40.50 20.00 31.99
CA ALA A 383 -39.69 19.08 32.79
C ALA A 383 -40.26 17.65 32.79
N SER A 384 -41.59 17.50 32.89
CA SER A 384 -42.24 16.18 32.86
C SER A 384 -42.09 15.47 31.50
N GLY A 385 -42.14 16.21 30.40
CA GLY A 385 -41.95 15.66 29.06
C GLY A 385 -40.53 15.12 28.83
N ILE A 386 -39.51 15.81 29.34
CA ILE A 386 -38.11 15.40 29.20
C ILE A 386 -37.85 14.08 29.96
N VAL A 387 -38.41 13.93 31.17
CA VAL A 387 -38.23 12.71 31.98
C VAL A 387 -38.86 11.48 31.31
N ILE A 388 -40.02 11.64 30.68
CA ILE A 388 -40.70 10.54 29.97
C ILE A 388 -39.91 10.13 28.72
N VAL A 389 -39.37 11.08 27.96
CA VAL A 389 -38.57 10.81 26.76
C VAL A 389 -37.25 10.11 27.13
N ILE A 390 -36.59 10.53 28.21
CA ILE A 390 -35.37 9.87 28.71
C ILE A 390 -35.67 8.45 29.21
N GLY A 391 -36.79 8.23 29.92
CA GLY A 391 -37.21 6.91 30.37
C GLY A 391 -37.51 5.95 29.21
N LEU A 392 -38.16 6.44 28.16
CA LEU A 392 -38.42 5.69 26.92
C LEU A 392 -37.13 5.36 26.15
N LEU A 393 -36.19 6.30 26.09
CA LEU A 393 -34.87 6.06 25.50
C LEU A 393 -34.07 4.99 26.27
N LEU A 394 -34.12 5.00 27.60
CA LEU A 394 -33.45 3.98 28.43
C LEU A 394 -34.12 2.60 28.37
N LEU A 395 -35.42 2.53 28.09
CA LEU A 395 -36.13 1.26 27.87
C LEU A 395 -35.89 0.68 26.46
N LEU A 396 -35.77 1.54 25.45
CA LEU A 396 -35.55 1.15 24.05
C LEU A 396 -34.08 0.82 23.76
N PHE A 397 -33.15 1.50 24.42
CA PHE A 397 -31.73 1.19 24.35
C PHE A 397 -31.30 0.56 25.67
N ARG A 398 -31.34 -0.78 25.78
CA ARG A 398 -30.67 -1.48 26.89
C ARG A 398 -29.15 -1.35 26.70
N PRO A 399 -28.44 -0.46 27.41
CA PRO A 399 -27.00 -0.38 27.30
C PRO A 399 -26.43 -1.38 28.30
N GLY A 400 -25.66 -2.36 27.83
CA GLY A 400 -24.79 -3.13 28.72
C GLY A 400 -23.72 -2.18 29.27
N VAL A 401 -23.98 -1.54 30.40
CA VAL A 401 -22.98 -0.74 31.11
C VAL A 401 -22.05 -1.71 31.84
N MET A 402 -20.92 -2.07 31.22
CA MET A 402 -19.78 -2.62 31.95
C MET A 402 -19.08 -1.48 32.69
N LEU A 403 -19.10 -1.55 34.02
CA LEU A 403 -18.46 -0.60 34.91
C LEU A 403 -17.01 -1.08 35.16
N PHE A 404 -16.03 -0.48 34.48
CA PHE A 404 -14.62 -0.72 34.78
C PHE A 404 -14.16 0.23 35.88
N ILE A 405 -13.99 -0.29 37.09
CA ILE A 405 -13.31 0.42 38.19
C ILE A 405 -11.81 0.32 37.94
N LEU A 406 -11.22 1.39 37.42
CA LEU A 406 -9.77 1.57 37.35
C LEU A 406 -9.24 1.90 38.75
N SER A 407 -8.79 0.88 39.49
CA SER A 407 -7.95 1.11 40.66
C SER A 407 -6.52 1.37 40.18
N ARG A 408 -6.01 2.58 40.44
CA ARG A 408 -4.58 2.89 40.27
C ARG A 408 -3.81 2.23 41.42
N ILE A 409 -3.01 1.23 41.10
CA ILE A 409 -1.96 0.70 41.98
C ILE A 409 -0.61 1.14 41.40
N PRO A 410 0.34 1.65 42.21
CA PRO A 410 1.58 2.21 41.69
C PRO A 410 2.49 1.11 41.15
N CYS A 411 3.02 1.31 39.95
CA CYS A 411 4.02 0.43 39.34
C CYS A 411 5.31 0.46 40.15
N GLY A 412 5.67 -0.68 40.73
CA GLY A 412 6.98 -0.93 41.31
C GLY A 412 8.09 -0.92 40.25
N THR A 413 9.18 -0.26 40.58
CA THR A 413 10.45 -0.28 39.83
C THR A 413 10.98 -1.71 39.74
N THR A 414 11.16 -2.24 38.52
CA THR A 414 11.87 -3.51 38.31
C THR A 414 13.04 -3.34 37.34
N ASP A 415 14.21 -3.33 37.98
CA ASP A 415 15.44 -4.05 37.68
C ASP A 415 15.81 -4.42 36.23
N LYS A 416 16.99 -3.95 35.82
CA LYS A 416 17.68 -4.33 34.59
C LYS A 416 18.53 -5.57 34.86
N GLY A 417 17.94 -6.76 34.83
CA GLY A 417 18.74 -7.98 34.87
C GLY A 417 17.99 -9.26 35.23
N SER A 418 17.35 -9.87 34.23
CA SER A 418 17.13 -11.33 34.08
C SER A 418 15.88 -11.59 33.23
N LYS A 419 16.06 -11.59 31.90
CA LYS A 419 15.06 -12.23 31.03
C LYS A 419 15.36 -13.73 31.09
N ASN A 420 14.47 -14.50 31.70
CA ASN A 420 14.74 -15.92 31.99
C ASN A 420 14.29 -16.86 30.86
N PHE A 421 13.48 -16.40 29.89
CA PHE A 421 13.00 -17.25 28.79
C PHE A 421 13.02 -16.53 27.43
N HIS A 422 13.27 -17.29 26.37
CA HIS A 422 13.24 -16.78 24.99
C HIS A 422 11.79 -16.59 24.51
N ALA A 423 10.88 -17.52 24.82
CA ALA A 423 9.45 -17.37 24.52
C ALA A 423 8.52 -18.03 25.54
N LEU A 424 7.31 -17.47 25.65
CA LEU A 424 6.16 -18.07 26.33
C LEU A 424 5.13 -18.47 25.27
N ILE A 425 4.71 -19.74 25.25
CA ILE A 425 3.62 -20.24 24.39
C ILE A 425 2.32 -20.25 25.20
N LEU A 426 1.34 -19.46 24.75
CA LEU A 426 -0.03 -19.47 25.23
C LEU A 426 -0.87 -20.34 24.29
N HIS A 427 -1.55 -21.32 24.84
CA HIS A 427 -2.51 -22.15 24.12
C HIS A 427 -3.69 -22.45 25.05
N GLU A 428 -4.83 -22.81 24.45
CA GLU A 428 -5.95 -23.37 25.21
C GLU A 428 -5.66 -24.85 25.51
N ASP A 429 -6.13 -25.38 26.63
CA ASP A 429 -5.88 -26.77 27.08
C ASP A 429 -6.60 -27.84 26.23
N GLU A 430 -7.12 -27.48 25.05
CA GLU A 430 -7.65 -28.45 24.10
C GLU A 430 -6.54 -29.38 23.56
N CYS A 431 -6.89 -30.66 23.37
CA CYS A 431 -5.94 -31.72 23.02
C CYS A 431 -5.14 -31.45 21.73
N GLU A 432 -5.67 -30.66 20.77
CA GLU A 432 -4.96 -30.37 19.51
C GLU A 432 -4.04 -29.16 19.58
N ASP A 433 -4.42 -28.13 20.35
CA ASP A 433 -3.62 -26.92 20.52
C ASP A 433 -2.48 -27.18 21.49
N ARG A 434 -2.72 -27.99 22.52
CA ARG A 434 -1.67 -28.53 23.38
C ARG A 434 -0.65 -29.35 22.59
N LYS A 435 -1.09 -30.25 21.71
CA LYS A 435 -0.16 -31.03 20.85
C LYS A 435 0.67 -30.12 19.95
N LEU A 436 0.08 -29.07 19.41
CA LEU A 436 0.80 -28.08 18.61
C LEU A 436 1.78 -27.26 19.46
N ALA A 437 1.38 -26.84 20.65
CA ALA A 437 2.25 -26.14 21.59
C ALA A 437 3.45 -27.01 21.99
N GLU A 438 3.23 -28.28 22.30
CA GLU A 438 4.28 -29.26 22.59
C GLU A 438 5.23 -29.43 21.39
N GLN A 439 4.69 -29.58 20.16
CA GLN A 439 5.49 -29.66 18.94
C GLN A 439 6.34 -28.39 18.70
N LEU A 440 5.76 -27.21 18.93
CA LEU A 440 6.49 -25.93 18.80
C LEU A 440 7.59 -25.81 19.86
N LYS A 441 7.30 -26.18 21.10
CA LYS A 441 8.26 -26.19 22.20
C LYS A 441 9.44 -27.09 21.87
N THR A 442 9.20 -28.35 21.51
CA THR A 442 10.25 -29.31 21.14
C THR A 442 11.13 -28.78 20.01
N ASN A 443 10.54 -28.30 18.92
CA ASN A 443 11.32 -27.80 17.78
C ASN A 443 12.14 -26.55 18.12
N LEU A 444 11.61 -25.65 18.95
CA LEU A 444 12.35 -24.46 19.38
C LEU A 444 13.46 -24.80 20.39
N GLU A 445 13.22 -25.76 21.30
CA GLU A 445 14.24 -26.24 22.24
C GLU A 445 15.39 -26.97 21.52
N GLU A 446 15.11 -27.70 20.43
CA GLU A 446 16.13 -28.27 19.54
C GLU A 446 17.05 -27.18 18.93
N ASP A 447 16.51 -25.99 18.64
CA ASP A 447 17.27 -24.80 18.21
C ASP A 447 17.87 -23.99 19.38
N ALA A 448 17.89 -24.57 20.58
CA ALA A 448 18.40 -23.98 21.82
C ALA A 448 17.68 -22.69 22.28
N TYR A 449 16.39 -22.55 21.96
CA TYR A 449 15.53 -21.60 22.65
C TYR A 449 15.07 -22.17 24.00
N ASP A 450 14.91 -21.28 24.97
CA ASP A 450 14.33 -21.59 26.28
C ASP A 450 12.86 -21.16 26.23
N VAL A 451 11.97 -22.15 26.16
CA VAL A 451 10.55 -21.94 25.86
C VAL A 451 9.71 -22.53 26.98
N ILE A 452 8.80 -21.72 27.52
CA ILE A 452 7.86 -22.15 28.55
C ILE A 452 6.44 -22.15 27.98
N MET A 453 5.61 -23.12 28.38
CA MET A 453 4.19 -23.17 28.01
C MET A 453 3.31 -22.65 29.14
N SER A 454 2.12 -22.13 28.81
CA SER A 454 1.12 -21.74 29.81
C SER A 454 0.74 -22.89 30.74
N SER A 455 0.71 -24.13 30.26
CA SER A 455 0.45 -25.33 31.08
C SER A 455 1.56 -25.66 32.09
N ASP A 456 2.79 -25.16 31.89
CA ASP A 456 3.91 -25.36 32.81
C ASP A 456 3.78 -24.47 34.07
N VAL A 457 2.89 -23.48 34.02
CA VAL A 457 2.58 -22.57 35.13
C VAL A 457 1.60 -23.28 36.08
N LYS A 458 2.11 -23.91 37.14
CA LYS A 458 1.30 -24.70 38.08
C LYS A 458 0.14 -23.86 38.68
N GLY A 459 -1.07 -24.36 38.49
CA GLY A 459 -2.34 -23.73 38.87
C GLY A 459 -2.46 -23.45 40.37
N GLY A 460 -2.56 -22.17 40.70
CA GLY A 460 -3.09 -21.64 41.95
C GLY A 460 -4.13 -20.56 41.61
N GLN A 461 -4.89 -20.07 42.59
CA GLN A 461 -6.03 -19.16 42.40
C GLN A 461 -5.75 -17.82 41.67
N ASP A 462 -4.50 -17.53 41.28
CA ASP A 462 -4.05 -16.29 40.62
C ASP A 462 -3.36 -16.54 39.26
N ASN A 463 -3.95 -17.40 38.40
CA ASN A 463 -3.40 -17.76 37.08
C ASN A 463 -3.06 -16.54 36.20
N LEU A 464 -3.87 -15.47 36.24
CA LEU A 464 -3.63 -14.25 35.45
C LEU A 464 -2.38 -13.49 35.90
N ARG A 465 -2.11 -13.46 37.21
CA ARG A 465 -0.93 -12.78 37.76
C ARG A 465 0.34 -13.55 37.43
N ALA A 466 0.29 -14.87 37.59
CA ALA A 466 1.39 -15.75 37.18
C ALA A 466 1.68 -15.59 35.68
N LEU A 467 0.64 -15.57 34.83
CA LEU A 467 0.76 -15.35 33.40
C LEU A 467 1.42 -14.00 33.06
N GLY A 468 1.01 -12.94 33.77
CA GLY A 468 1.64 -11.62 33.69
C GLY A 468 3.13 -11.65 34.01
N ASP A 469 3.52 -12.34 35.09
CA ASP A 469 4.92 -12.47 35.51
C ASP A 469 5.77 -13.27 34.51
N PHE A 470 5.25 -14.39 34.00
CA PHE A 470 5.94 -15.19 32.97
C PHE A 470 6.03 -14.47 31.63
N SER A 471 4.98 -13.75 31.25
CA SER A 471 5.02 -12.87 30.09
C SER A 471 6.11 -11.82 30.30
N GLN A 472 6.17 -11.16 31.46
CA GLN A 472 7.21 -10.17 31.79
C GLN A 472 8.64 -10.73 31.76
N LYS A 473 8.85 -12.01 32.08
CA LYS A 473 10.16 -12.68 32.02
C LYS A 473 10.55 -13.21 30.63
N SER A 474 9.59 -13.28 29.71
CA SER A 474 9.79 -13.80 28.35
C SER A 474 10.17 -12.70 27.36
N ALA A 475 11.04 -13.02 26.41
CA ALA A 475 11.45 -12.10 25.34
C ALA A 475 10.45 -12.07 24.18
N SER A 476 9.73 -13.16 23.93
CA SER A 476 8.66 -13.27 22.93
C SER A 476 7.44 -13.98 23.49
N LEU A 477 6.29 -13.74 22.86
CA LEU A 477 5.02 -14.35 23.22
C LEU A 477 4.46 -15.05 21.97
N ILE A 478 4.10 -16.32 22.08
CA ILE A 478 3.50 -17.08 20.98
C ILE A 478 2.09 -17.45 21.43
N ILE A 479 1.07 -17.03 20.69
CA ILE A 479 -0.32 -17.29 21.02
C ILE A 479 -0.89 -18.23 19.96
N ILE A 480 -1.27 -19.43 20.36
CA ILE A 480 -1.98 -20.40 19.52
C ILE A 480 -3.47 -20.14 19.70
N TYR A 481 -4.12 -19.69 18.64
CA TYR A 481 -5.54 -19.39 18.71
C TYR A 481 -6.36 -20.67 18.50
N PRO A 482 -7.32 -20.97 19.38
CA PRO A 482 -8.03 -22.24 19.38
C PRO A 482 -8.88 -22.44 18.13
N THR A 483 -9.04 -23.70 17.71
CA THR A 483 -9.78 -24.07 16.48
C THR A 483 -11.30 -24.19 16.63
N LYS A 484 -11.80 -24.33 17.86
CA LYS A 484 -13.23 -24.51 18.14
C LYS A 484 -13.73 -23.48 19.15
N SER A 485 -15.01 -23.10 19.00
CA SER A 485 -15.68 -22.04 19.76
C SER A 485 -16.04 -22.42 21.21
N CYS A 486 -15.31 -23.34 21.84
CA CYS A 486 -15.76 -23.95 23.08
C CYS A 486 -15.53 -23.08 24.33
N SER A 487 -14.64 -22.09 24.28
CA SER A 487 -14.52 -21.11 25.36
C SER A 487 -14.40 -19.68 24.83
N GLU A 488 -15.39 -18.85 25.16
CA GLU A 488 -15.29 -17.40 25.02
C GLU A 488 -14.32 -16.80 26.05
N ILE A 489 -13.79 -17.64 26.94
CA ILE A 489 -12.97 -17.27 28.09
C ILE A 489 -11.54 -16.96 27.63
N PHE A 490 -10.96 -17.77 26.73
CA PHE A 490 -9.57 -17.59 26.30
C PHE A 490 -9.28 -16.24 25.61
N PRO A 491 -10.13 -15.72 24.69
CA PRO A 491 -9.97 -14.37 24.16
C PRO A 491 -10.11 -13.26 25.23
N ILE A 492 -11.00 -13.46 26.20
CA ILE A 492 -11.21 -12.52 27.32
C ILE A 492 -9.99 -12.50 28.24
N GLU A 493 -9.38 -13.66 28.52
CA GLU A 493 -8.16 -13.78 29.32
C GLU A 493 -6.96 -13.11 28.63
N ILE A 494 -6.77 -13.33 27.32
CA ILE A 494 -5.70 -12.66 26.57
C ILE A 494 -5.94 -11.14 26.52
N SER A 495 -7.17 -10.70 26.30
CA SER A 495 -7.52 -9.28 26.31
C SER A 495 -7.30 -8.65 27.69
N SER A 496 -7.59 -9.39 28.77
CA SER A 496 -7.38 -8.94 30.15
C SER A 496 -5.90 -8.94 30.54
N ALA A 497 -5.10 -9.84 29.95
CA ALA A 497 -3.65 -9.89 30.13
C ALA A 497 -2.88 -8.88 29.25
N GLN A 498 -3.53 -8.31 28.23
CA GLN A 498 -2.91 -7.39 27.26
C GLN A 498 -2.21 -6.17 27.88
N PRO A 499 -2.72 -5.50 28.92
CA PRO A 499 -2.04 -4.37 29.56
C PRO A 499 -0.68 -4.74 30.15
N TYR A 500 -0.44 -6.02 30.44
CA TYR A 500 0.83 -6.53 30.98
C TYR A 500 1.83 -6.90 29.87
N PHE A 501 1.41 -6.88 28.60
CA PHE A 501 2.29 -7.13 27.46
C PHE A 501 3.01 -5.84 27.06
N LYS A 502 4.36 -5.86 27.14
CA LYS A 502 5.16 -4.72 26.70
C LYS A 502 5.01 -4.52 25.16
N PRO A 503 4.79 -3.29 24.67
CA PRO A 503 4.53 -3.00 23.25
C PRO A 503 5.67 -3.34 22.29
N ASN A 504 6.90 -3.49 22.78
CA ASN A 504 8.08 -3.83 21.96
C ASN A 504 8.38 -5.35 21.91
N ARG A 505 7.40 -6.20 22.19
CA ARG A 505 7.56 -7.66 22.15
C ARG A 505 7.11 -8.24 20.83
N ILE A 506 7.86 -9.23 20.37
CA ILE A 506 7.45 -10.02 19.23
C ILE A 506 6.36 -10.97 19.73
N THR A 507 5.11 -10.60 19.47
CA THR A 507 4.01 -11.51 19.67
C THR A 507 3.62 -12.14 18.34
N VAL A 508 3.69 -13.46 18.31
CA VAL A 508 3.33 -14.29 17.16
C VAL A 508 1.97 -14.90 17.41
N ILE A 509 0.97 -14.56 16.61
CA ILE A 509 -0.32 -15.24 16.63
C ILE A 509 -0.30 -16.34 15.58
N ILE A 510 -0.50 -17.59 16.01
CA ILE A 510 -0.60 -18.75 15.13
C ILE A 510 -2.07 -18.98 14.81
N LYS A 511 -2.46 -18.69 13.56
CA LYS A 511 -3.83 -18.90 13.05
C LYS A 511 -3.94 -20.27 12.38
N ARG A 512 -4.97 -21.06 12.72
CA ARG A 512 -5.42 -22.23 11.95
C ARG A 512 -6.62 -21.85 11.06
N ARG A 513 -6.74 -22.47 9.88
CA ARG A 513 -7.75 -22.10 8.87
C ARG A 513 -9.18 -22.43 9.35
N GLY A 514 -10.15 -21.55 9.08
CA GLY A 514 -11.57 -21.72 9.45
C GLY A 514 -12.13 -20.71 10.47
N ILE A 515 -11.30 -19.81 11.02
CA ILE A 515 -11.71 -18.78 11.98
C ILE A 515 -11.35 -17.40 11.41
N GLU A 516 -12.17 -16.89 10.52
CA GLU A 516 -11.93 -15.59 9.87
C GLU A 516 -12.56 -14.44 10.66
N ASN A 517 -13.80 -14.60 11.14
CA ASN A 517 -14.58 -13.47 11.65
C ASN A 517 -14.27 -13.04 13.11
N ARG A 518 -13.70 -13.90 13.96
CA ARG A 518 -13.47 -13.59 15.40
C ARG A 518 -12.06 -13.08 15.74
N VAL A 519 -11.04 -13.49 14.98
CA VAL A 519 -9.67 -12.99 15.15
C VAL A 519 -9.54 -11.53 14.69
N GLU A 520 -10.41 -11.08 13.79
CA GLU A 520 -10.53 -9.69 13.35
C GLU A 520 -11.22 -8.78 14.38
N ALA A 521 -12.10 -9.33 15.23
CA ALA A 521 -12.80 -8.57 16.27
C ALA A 521 -11.90 -8.15 17.44
N LEU A 522 -10.75 -8.82 17.61
CA LEU A 522 -9.79 -8.46 18.63
C LEU A 522 -8.84 -7.39 18.07
N LYS A 523 -8.86 -6.18 18.66
CA LYS A 523 -8.03 -5.00 18.31
C LYS A 523 -6.53 -5.21 18.59
N TYR A 524 -5.96 -6.30 18.13
CA TYR A 524 -4.54 -6.64 18.25
C TYR A 524 -3.73 -5.98 17.12
N ARG A 525 -3.82 -4.65 16.97
CA ARG A 525 -3.14 -3.83 15.94
C ARG A 525 -1.60 -3.95 15.93
N TYR A 526 -0.99 -4.53 16.97
CA TYR A 526 0.47 -4.59 17.14
C TYR A 526 1.06 -6.02 17.07
N PHE A 527 0.25 -7.03 16.75
CA PHE A 527 0.66 -8.44 16.80
C PHE A 527 0.97 -8.96 15.40
N LYS A 528 2.12 -9.62 15.22
CA LYS A 528 2.51 -10.20 13.92
C LYS A 528 1.89 -11.59 13.77
N LYS A 529 1.09 -11.80 12.73
CA LYS A 529 0.37 -13.05 12.48
C LYS A 529 1.21 -14.02 11.63
N ILE A 530 1.21 -15.31 11.98
CA ILE A 530 1.74 -16.40 11.16
C ILE A 530 0.65 -17.47 11.06
N THR A 531 0.45 -18.05 9.88
CA THR A 531 -0.57 -19.09 9.68
C THR A 531 0.07 -20.46 9.78
N TRP A 532 -0.50 -21.35 10.60
CA TRP A 532 -0.07 -22.75 10.69
C TRP A 532 -0.50 -23.51 9.44
N PRO A 533 0.38 -24.32 8.80
CA PRO A 533 0.01 -25.07 7.62
C PRO A 533 -0.99 -26.21 7.92
N ASP A 534 -2.04 -26.33 7.11
CA ASP A 534 -3.07 -27.37 7.28
C ASP A 534 -2.48 -28.79 7.11
N LYS A 535 -2.93 -29.73 7.95
CA LYS A 535 -2.70 -31.17 7.74
C LYS A 535 -3.58 -31.64 6.58
N GLY A 536 -3.08 -31.54 5.35
CA GLY A 536 -3.85 -31.91 4.18
C GLY A 536 -3.05 -32.22 2.92
N VAL A 537 -2.16 -31.32 2.47
CA VAL A 537 -1.45 -31.53 1.19
C VAL A 537 -0.09 -30.80 1.20
N CYS A 538 0.99 -31.56 0.99
CA CYS A 538 2.42 -31.16 0.91
C CYS A 538 2.99 -30.52 2.18
N THR A 539 3.31 -31.36 3.17
CA THR A 539 3.60 -30.98 4.58
C THR A 539 5.04 -30.52 4.89
N PRO A 540 6.15 -31.04 4.31
CA PRO A 540 7.50 -30.68 4.79
C PRO A 540 7.93 -29.25 4.45
N PHE A 541 7.69 -28.81 3.21
CA PHE A 541 8.10 -27.49 2.73
C PHE A 541 7.32 -26.35 3.43
N LYS A 542 6.01 -26.55 3.64
CA LYS A 542 5.16 -25.58 4.32
C LYS A 542 5.47 -25.49 5.81
N GLU A 543 5.76 -26.61 6.47
CA GLU A 543 6.24 -26.62 7.86
C GLU A 543 7.61 -25.95 7.97
N THR A 544 8.54 -26.24 7.06
CA THR A 544 9.86 -25.58 7.04
C THR A 544 9.74 -24.07 6.86
N ASN A 545 8.84 -23.61 5.98
CA ASN A 545 8.53 -22.19 5.80
C ASN A 545 7.86 -21.56 7.04
N PHE A 546 7.00 -22.29 7.72
CA PHE A 546 6.43 -21.84 9.00
C PHE A 546 7.52 -21.67 10.07
N TYR A 547 8.38 -22.66 10.26
CA TYR A 547 9.43 -22.62 11.28
C TYR A 547 10.49 -21.58 10.95
N SER A 548 10.86 -21.37 9.67
CA SER A 548 11.78 -20.30 9.29
C SER A 548 11.18 -18.92 9.61
N LYS A 549 9.90 -18.69 9.27
CA LYS A 549 9.15 -17.49 9.63
C LYS A 549 9.06 -17.28 11.15
N LEU A 550 8.88 -18.35 11.92
CA LEU A 550 8.83 -18.28 13.39
C LEU A 550 10.21 -17.92 13.96
N LYS A 551 11.29 -18.59 13.52
CA LYS A 551 12.67 -18.33 13.98
C LYS A 551 13.13 -16.90 13.70
N LEU A 552 12.78 -16.33 12.54
CA LEU A 552 13.07 -14.93 12.21
C LEU A 552 12.43 -13.92 13.18
N ARG A 553 11.40 -14.35 13.90
CA ARG A 553 10.66 -13.55 14.87
C ARG A 553 11.03 -13.88 16.32
N MET A 554 11.93 -14.83 16.54
CA MET A 554 12.41 -15.17 17.88
C MET A 554 13.64 -14.32 18.24
N PRO A 555 13.87 -14.01 19.53
CA PRO A 555 15.12 -13.39 19.98
C PRO A 555 16.29 -14.30 19.64
N ARG A 556 17.51 -13.79 19.49
CA ARG A 556 18.67 -14.64 19.17
C ARG A 556 18.89 -15.73 20.24
N SER A 557 18.98 -16.98 19.80
CA SER A 557 19.29 -18.14 20.66
C SER A 557 20.68 -17.98 21.31
N SER A 558 20.77 -18.39 22.58
CA SER A 558 21.99 -18.26 23.41
C SER A 558 23.21 -18.98 22.82
N ARG A 559 23.03 -20.06 22.06
CA ARG A 559 24.12 -20.81 21.42
C ARG A 559 24.74 -20.12 20.19
N ASN A 560 24.02 -19.19 19.54
CA ASN A 560 24.52 -18.51 18.33
C ASN A 560 25.37 -17.26 18.62
N THR A 561 25.73 -17.01 19.89
CA THR A 561 26.55 -15.86 20.30
C THR A 561 28.07 -16.09 20.22
N ARG A 562 28.54 -17.27 19.78
CA ARG A 562 29.99 -17.57 19.70
C ARG A 562 30.70 -17.08 18.42
N CYS A 563 30.03 -16.49 17.43
CA CYS A 563 30.68 -16.14 16.15
C CYS A 563 30.98 -14.66 15.89
N CYS A 564 30.77 -13.74 16.84
CA CYS A 564 31.16 -12.33 16.66
C CYS A 564 32.06 -11.84 17.80
N LYS A 565 33.33 -12.30 17.81
CA LYS A 565 34.39 -11.72 18.67
C LYS A 565 35.55 -11.09 17.89
N CYS A 566 35.44 -10.95 16.57
CA CYS A 566 36.40 -10.21 15.75
C CYS A 566 35.71 -9.01 15.09
N CYS A 567 35.62 -7.89 15.82
CA CYS A 567 35.56 -6.51 15.31
C CYS A 567 35.24 -5.57 16.48
N LYS A 568 36.23 -5.33 17.34
CA LYS A 568 36.32 -4.07 18.11
C LYS A 568 37.46 -3.27 17.50
N LEU A 569 37.12 -2.41 16.55
CA LEU A 569 37.98 -1.29 16.17
C LEU A 569 37.61 -0.12 17.07
N ASN A 570 38.54 0.25 17.94
CA ASN A 570 38.49 1.49 18.70
C ASN A 570 38.64 2.67 17.73
N VAL A 571 37.65 3.54 17.68
CA VAL A 571 37.83 4.91 17.18
C VAL A 571 37.38 5.84 18.31
N SER A 572 38.35 6.40 19.01
CA SER A 572 38.13 7.57 19.88
C SER A 572 38.16 8.82 18.98
N SER A 573 37.01 9.45 18.78
CA SER A 573 36.96 10.78 18.19
C SER A 573 36.83 11.82 19.31
N THR A 574 37.95 12.45 19.63
CA THR A 574 38.03 13.72 20.36
C THR A 574 37.53 14.82 19.41
N TYR A 575 36.45 15.51 19.78
CA TYR A 575 35.99 16.71 19.07
C TYR A 575 36.62 17.94 19.72
N SER A 576 37.47 18.65 18.97
CA SER A 576 37.87 20.04 19.25
C SER A 576 37.04 20.97 18.36
N VAL A 577 36.23 21.81 19.01
CA VAL A 577 35.43 22.86 18.37
C VAL A 577 36.33 24.06 18.10
N HIS A 578 36.49 24.44 16.83
CA HIS A 578 37.02 25.74 16.43
C HIS A 578 35.89 26.54 15.80
N ILE A 579 35.46 27.60 16.48
CA ILE A 579 34.56 28.63 15.95
C ILE A 579 35.42 29.61 15.16
N GLN A 580 35.09 29.84 13.90
CA GLN A 580 35.63 30.95 13.12
C GLN A 580 34.46 31.68 12.47
N GLU A 581 34.21 32.91 12.94
CA GLU A 581 33.30 33.87 12.30
C GLU A 581 33.92 34.35 10.99
N GLN A 582 33.15 34.36 9.91
CA GLN A 582 33.42 35.21 8.76
C GLN A 582 32.15 35.90 8.28
N SER A 583 32.31 37.20 8.11
CA SER A 583 31.37 38.22 7.70
C SER A 583 31.02 38.15 6.22
N TYR A 584 29.77 38.47 5.90
CA TYR A 584 29.27 38.63 4.54
C TYR A 584 29.75 39.96 3.93
N SER A 585 30.24 39.89 2.69
CA SER A 585 30.38 41.03 1.78
C SER A 585 29.91 40.63 0.39
N THR A 586 28.98 41.43 -0.12
CA THR A 586 28.30 41.37 -1.42
C THR A 586 29.23 41.52 -2.63
N GLN A 587 29.02 40.73 -3.69
CA GLN A 587 28.87 41.21 -5.09
C GLN A 587 28.56 40.05 -6.06
N SER A 588 27.77 40.39 -7.10
CA SER A 588 27.15 39.51 -8.10
C SER A 588 28.05 39.35 -9.37
N PRO A 589 27.65 38.69 -10.48
CA PRO A 589 28.34 37.51 -10.99
C PRO A 589 29.06 37.76 -12.32
N MET A 590 30.05 36.92 -12.66
CA MET A 590 30.49 36.73 -14.04
C MET A 590 30.64 35.26 -14.40
N ILE A 591 30.06 34.96 -15.55
CA ILE A 591 30.05 33.70 -16.27
C ILE A 591 31.47 33.35 -16.71
N THR A 592 31.94 32.13 -16.45
CA THR A 592 32.93 31.50 -17.33
C THR A 592 32.80 29.97 -17.28
N THR A 593 32.50 29.42 -18.45
CA THR A 593 32.58 28.01 -18.83
C THR A 593 34.00 27.47 -18.64
N GLY A 594 34.13 26.33 -17.95
CA GLY A 594 35.39 25.59 -17.82
C GLY A 594 35.13 24.09 -17.75
N ILE A 595 35.40 23.40 -18.86
CA ILE A 595 35.47 21.95 -18.95
C ILE A 595 36.71 21.50 -18.18
N GLN A 596 36.55 20.65 -17.16
CA GLN A 596 37.66 19.93 -16.53
C GLN A 596 37.52 18.43 -16.75
N LEU A 597 38.50 17.90 -17.49
CA LEU A 597 38.84 16.49 -17.58
C LEU A 597 39.35 16.00 -16.21
N ILE A 598 38.64 15.06 -15.61
CA ILE A 598 39.12 14.36 -14.41
C ILE A 598 40.02 13.20 -14.84
N LYS A 599 41.25 13.26 -14.35
CA LYS A 599 42.25 12.19 -14.37
C LYS A 599 42.05 11.35 -13.11
N ILE A 600 41.79 10.06 -13.29
CA ILE A 600 41.61 9.04 -12.24
C ILE A 600 42.97 8.73 -11.60
N PRO A 601 43.01 8.50 -10.28
CA PRO A 601 43.41 7.18 -9.76
C PRO A 601 42.27 6.40 -9.10
#